data_AF-A0A561F210-F1
#
_entry.id   AF-A0A561F210-F1
#
_cell.length_a   1.000
_cell.length_b   1.000
_cell.length_c   1.000
_cell.angle_alpha   90.00
_cell.angle_beta   90.00
_cell.angle_gamma   90.00
#
_symmetry.space_group_name_H-M   'P 1'
#
loop_
_entity.id
_entity.type
_entity.pdbx_description
1 polymer ?
#
loop_
_entity_poly.entity_id
_entity_poly.type
_entity_poly.pdbx_seq_one_letter_code
_entity_poly.pdbx_strand_id
1 'polypeptide(L)'
;MGGQWGKDLHGVHRAVAALGHADPPRLGPEAGPAALEGVPSEWAGWVERWYATSTLTPKIRRSYRSVLAKIGRWLAAEHPEVTEPGQWTRQTCASWVAAVDRMSVGDFSQWTHGMHSQGRLGKPLTAQSKSGYLKVPRAFFRDLHEWEWTPRRFDPAHALRTPRSVRALMGPDPRVIADDIWAKLLWAGLNVEPGDLPTSDSRTYPVELIRGITLTWLFAGQRSDEIARLRVGCIRWQHDGLPIPGDSGEVLACDAVCLLDVPTHKTGTVFTKPVDPLLGKAIEAWQAVRPAQPQMLDHKTGELADFLFAHRARRVAKHYINTAIIPMLCRKAGVPTADVRGNITSHRARSTIASQLYNAKEPMTLFELQEWLGHRTPEATAQLREDHSEHLGQGLQRRRILRPERPHHRGPRRPRRRRLRRRRQRRTLAVLRPGPRLVHLHLLRTVPAPDGLRALRLLHPEELQQGPTAGGEGEPPEDAGQHPPHRS
;
A
#
# COMPACT_ATOMS: atom_id res chain seq x y z
N MET A 1 23.74 9.42 -18.80
CA MET A 1 22.48 10.18 -18.98
C MET A 1 21.49 9.60 -20.02
N GLY A 2 21.82 8.56 -20.80
CA GLY A 2 20.95 8.06 -21.90
C GLY A 2 19.79 7.10 -21.55
N GLY A 3 19.74 6.54 -20.33
CA GLY A 3 18.76 5.47 -20.00
C GLY A 3 17.33 5.92 -19.69
N GLN A 4 17.11 7.20 -19.37
CA GLN A 4 15.78 7.74 -19.02
C GLN A 4 15.13 8.48 -20.20
N TRP A 5 15.92 9.11 -21.08
CA TRP A 5 15.44 9.67 -22.35
C TRP A 5 14.85 8.60 -23.27
N GLY A 6 15.55 7.47 -23.44
CA GLY A 6 15.04 6.33 -24.23
C GLY A 6 13.77 5.72 -23.63
N LYS A 7 13.60 5.84 -22.30
CA LYS A 7 12.35 5.53 -21.65
C LYS A 7 11.28 6.52 -22.09
N ASP A 8 11.37 7.82 -21.82
CA ASP A 8 10.24 8.74 -22.10
C ASP A 8 9.79 8.72 -23.58
N LEU A 9 10.74 8.60 -24.51
CA LEU A 9 10.47 8.42 -25.94
C LEU A 9 9.63 7.16 -26.23
N HIS A 10 9.90 6.04 -25.55
CA HIS A 10 9.08 4.83 -25.67
C HIS A 10 7.64 5.02 -25.17
N GLY A 11 7.38 5.91 -24.20
CA GLY A 11 6.01 6.25 -23.79
C GLY A 11 5.25 7.01 -24.85
N VAL A 12 5.88 8.06 -25.36
CA VAL A 12 5.33 8.88 -26.45
C VAL A 12 5.09 8.02 -27.69
N HIS A 13 6.03 7.17 -28.07
CA HIS A 13 5.86 6.24 -29.19
C HIS A 13 4.63 5.34 -29.02
N ARG A 14 4.40 4.78 -27.82
CA ARG A 14 3.16 4.02 -27.55
C ARG A 14 1.90 4.86 -27.67
N ALA A 15 1.94 6.12 -27.22
CA ALA A 15 0.79 7.01 -27.33
C ALA A 15 0.46 7.30 -28.81
N VAL A 16 1.46 7.67 -29.59
CA VAL A 16 1.35 7.94 -31.04
C VAL A 16 0.89 6.69 -31.79
N ALA A 17 1.43 5.51 -31.44
CA ALA A 17 1.03 4.25 -32.06
C ALA A 17 -0.43 3.89 -31.77
N ALA A 18 -0.89 4.07 -30.53
CA ALA A 18 -2.27 3.82 -30.16
C ALA A 18 -3.27 4.82 -30.77
N LEU A 19 -2.81 6.03 -31.15
CA LEU A 19 -3.58 6.99 -31.93
C LEU A 19 -3.59 6.67 -33.44
N GLY A 20 -2.91 5.59 -33.86
CA GLY A 20 -2.86 5.17 -35.27
C GLY A 20 -1.83 5.93 -36.11
N HIS A 21 -0.91 6.68 -35.48
CA HIS A 21 0.07 7.51 -36.18
C HIS A 21 1.48 6.86 -36.28
N ALA A 22 1.69 5.67 -35.69
CA ALA A 22 2.95 4.92 -35.77
C ALA A 22 2.74 3.43 -35.49
N ASP A 23 3.72 2.60 -35.83
CA ASP A 23 3.78 1.20 -35.41
C ASP A 23 4.09 1.06 -33.91
N PRO A 24 3.70 -0.05 -33.24
CA PRO A 24 4.01 -0.26 -31.83
C PRO A 24 5.53 -0.44 -31.60
N PRO A 25 6.10 0.10 -30.51
CA PRO A 25 7.52 -0.04 -30.23
C PRO A 25 7.90 -1.50 -29.94
N ARG A 26 9.02 -1.95 -30.52
CA ARG A 26 9.59 -3.28 -30.29
C ARG A 26 9.95 -3.47 -28.81
N LEU A 27 9.54 -4.60 -28.22
CA LEU A 27 9.98 -5.02 -26.89
C LEU A 27 11.46 -5.44 -27.00
N GLY A 28 12.32 -4.86 -26.15
CA GLY A 28 13.71 -5.29 -26.07
C GLY A 28 13.83 -6.74 -25.58
N PRO A 29 14.90 -7.47 -25.94
CA PRO A 29 15.10 -8.85 -25.50
C PRO A 29 15.15 -8.93 -23.97
N GLU A 30 14.35 -9.82 -23.37
CA GLU A 30 14.45 -10.13 -21.95
C GLU A 30 15.78 -10.83 -21.69
N ALA A 31 16.68 -10.20 -20.93
CA ALA A 31 17.88 -10.86 -20.45
C ALA A 31 17.46 -12.07 -19.59
N GLY A 32 17.94 -13.27 -19.97
CA GLY A 32 17.68 -14.51 -19.25
C GLY A 32 18.18 -14.47 -17.79
N PRO A 33 17.76 -15.43 -16.95
CA PRO A 33 18.22 -15.51 -15.57
C PRO A 33 19.75 -15.71 -15.50
N ALA A 34 20.42 -15.02 -14.57
CA ALA A 34 21.86 -15.12 -14.38
C ALA A 34 22.32 -16.55 -14.08
N ALA A 35 23.52 -16.93 -14.51
CA ALA A 35 24.11 -18.24 -14.27
C ALA A 35 24.26 -18.54 -12.77
N LEU A 36 24.10 -19.82 -12.40
CA LEU A 36 24.22 -20.30 -11.01
C LEU A 36 25.66 -20.73 -10.71
N GLU A 37 26.50 -19.78 -10.33
CA GLU A 37 27.92 -20.07 -10.02
C GLU A 37 28.09 -20.80 -8.68
N GLY A 38 29.04 -21.75 -8.66
CA GLY A 38 29.38 -22.54 -7.47
C GLY A 38 28.31 -23.57 -7.06
N VAL A 39 27.30 -23.81 -7.91
CA VAL A 39 26.25 -24.80 -7.66
C VAL A 39 26.56 -26.07 -8.44
N PRO A 40 26.48 -27.28 -7.83
CA PRO A 40 26.64 -28.55 -8.57
C PRO A 40 25.68 -28.61 -9.77
N SER A 41 26.16 -29.10 -10.92
CA SER A 41 25.43 -29.09 -12.18
C SER A 41 24.08 -29.83 -12.09
N GLU A 42 24.07 -31.00 -11.45
CA GLU A 42 22.85 -31.79 -11.22
C GLU A 42 21.81 -30.99 -10.43
N TRP A 43 22.21 -30.41 -9.30
CA TRP A 43 21.33 -29.56 -8.49
C TRP A 43 20.83 -28.34 -9.28
N ALA A 44 21.70 -27.68 -10.04
CA ALA A 44 21.33 -26.55 -10.88
C ALA A 44 20.26 -26.96 -11.92
N GLY A 45 20.42 -28.11 -12.57
CA GLY A 45 19.44 -28.67 -13.50
C GLY A 45 18.06 -28.85 -12.88
N TRP A 46 18.00 -29.40 -11.65
CA TRP A 46 16.75 -29.53 -10.89
C TRP A 46 16.11 -28.18 -10.56
N VAL A 47 16.92 -27.20 -10.16
CA VAL A 47 16.44 -25.85 -9.86
C VAL A 47 15.87 -25.16 -11.10
N GLU A 48 16.51 -25.30 -12.26
CA GLU A 48 15.99 -24.74 -13.51
C GLU A 48 14.72 -25.45 -13.98
N ARG A 49 14.67 -26.78 -13.87
CA ARG A 49 13.46 -27.55 -14.19
C ARG A 49 12.27 -27.11 -13.33
N TRP A 50 12.49 -26.95 -12.02
CA TRP A 50 11.47 -26.41 -11.12
C TRP A 50 11.12 -24.96 -11.45
N TYR A 51 12.12 -24.12 -11.78
CA TYR A 51 11.90 -22.74 -12.16
C TYR A 51 11.01 -22.63 -13.40
N ALA A 52 11.26 -23.45 -14.43
CA ALA A 52 10.45 -23.47 -15.64
C ALA A 52 9.01 -23.94 -15.40
N THR A 53 8.83 -24.90 -14.48
CA THR A 53 7.53 -25.58 -14.25
C THR A 53 6.64 -24.88 -13.22
N SER A 54 7.24 -24.24 -12.21
CA SER A 54 6.50 -23.65 -11.09
C SER A 54 5.49 -22.59 -11.54
N THR A 55 4.28 -22.64 -10.98
CA THR A 55 3.20 -21.67 -11.22
C THR A 55 3.34 -20.38 -10.40
N LEU A 56 4.41 -20.26 -9.60
CA LEU A 56 4.69 -19.05 -8.86
C LEU A 56 4.98 -17.88 -9.81
N THR A 57 4.64 -16.67 -9.38
CA THR A 57 4.92 -15.45 -10.17
C THR A 57 6.42 -15.35 -10.51
N PRO A 58 6.82 -14.77 -11.66
CA PRO A 58 8.22 -14.66 -12.07
C PRO A 58 9.14 -14.06 -11.00
N LYS A 59 8.66 -13.06 -10.26
CA LYS A 59 9.39 -12.45 -9.14
C LYS A 59 9.70 -13.45 -8.03
N ILE A 60 8.71 -14.27 -7.65
CA ILE A 60 8.87 -15.25 -6.57
C ILE A 60 9.75 -16.40 -7.03
N ARG A 61 9.58 -16.89 -8.27
CA ARG A 61 10.46 -17.91 -8.85
C ARG A 61 11.92 -17.46 -8.86
N ARG A 62 12.20 -16.22 -9.30
CA ARG A 62 13.56 -15.65 -9.26
C ARG A 62 14.13 -15.61 -7.84
N SER A 63 13.33 -15.15 -6.88
CA SER A 63 13.75 -15.12 -5.48
C SER A 63 14.02 -16.52 -4.91
N TYR A 64 13.21 -17.51 -5.29
CA TYR A 64 13.37 -18.89 -4.81
C TYR A 64 14.57 -19.54 -5.46
N ARG A 65 14.77 -19.35 -6.77
CA ARG A 65 15.96 -19.78 -7.50
C ARG A 65 17.25 -19.30 -6.84
N SER A 66 17.33 -18.03 -6.43
CA SER A 66 18.51 -17.52 -5.71
C SER A 66 18.77 -18.22 -4.37
N VAL A 67 17.70 -18.57 -3.63
CA VAL A 67 17.82 -19.31 -2.36
C VAL A 67 18.12 -20.79 -2.59
N LEU A 68 17.57 -21.41 -3.64
CA LEU A 68 17.89 -22.79 -4.02
C LEU A 68 19.34 -22.92 -4.52
N ALA A 69 19.86 -21.90 -5.19
CA ALA A 69 21.28 -21.81 -5.52
C ALA A 69 22.16 -21.67 -4.27
N LYS A 70 21.71 -20.89 -3.27
CA LYS A 70 22.37 -20.82 -1.95
C LYS A 70 22.40 -22.20 -1.28
N ILE A 71 21.30 -22.95 -1.34
CA ILE A 71 21.23 -24.32 -0.84
C ILE A 71 22.22 -25.22 -1.60
N GLY A 72 22.28 -25.12 -2.93
CA GLY A 72 23.22 -25.92 -3.73
C GLY A 72 24.70 -25.65 -3.38
N ARG A 73 25.07 -24.39 -3.13
CA ARG A 73 26.41 -24.03 -2.63
C ARG A 73 26.67 -24.57 -1.23
N TRP A 74 25.67 -24.56 -0.35
CA TRP A 74 25.77 -25.15 0.98
C TRP A 74 25.92 -26.68 0.92
N LEU A 75 25.18 -27.37 0.04
CA LEU A 75 25.34 -28.80 -0.18
C LEU A 75 26.75 -29.13 -0.68
N ALA A 76 27.26 -28.39 -1.66
CA ALA A 76 28.61 -28.60 -2.17
C ALA A 76 29.71 -28.46 -1.10
N ALA A 77 29.50 -27.60 -0.10
CA ALA A 77 30.46 -27.36 0.97
C ALA A 77 30.33 -28.37 2.13
N GLU A 78 29.11 -28.76 2.51
CA GLU A 78 28.84 -29.46 3.78
C GLU A 78 28.25 -30.87 3.61
N HIS A 79 27.67 -31.18 2.45
CA HIS A 79 27.03 -32.46 2.11
C HIS A 79 27.32 -32.81 0.63
N PRO A 80 28.61 -32.94 0.22
CA PRO A 80 28.98 -33.12 -1.19
C PRO A 80 28.44 -34.42 -1.81
N GLU A 81 28.08 -35.40 -0.97
CA GLU A 81 27.39 -36.63 -1.37
C GLU A 81 25.94 -36.40 -1.85
N VAL A 82 25.37 -35.23 -1.57
CA VAL A 82 24.00 -34.85 -1.95
C VAL A 82 24.05 -33.90 -3.15
N THR A 83 23.96 -34.47 -4.34
CA THR A 83 24.02 -33.76 -5.62
C THR A 83 22.63 -33.45 -6.20
N GLU A 84 21.59 -34.15 -5.76
CA GLU A 84 20.23 -33.96 -6.25
C GLU A 84 19.15 -34.02 -5.15
N PRO A 85 17.94 -33.46 -5.39
CA PRO A 85 16.88 -33.42 -4.39
C PRO A 85 16.38 -34.81 -3.93
N GLY A 86 16.44 -35.84 -4.79
CA GLY A 86 15.99 -37.20 -4.45
C GLY A 86 16.78 -37.88 -3.33
N GLN A 87 17.99 -37.39 -3.07
CA GLN A 87 18.89 -37.87 -2.02
C GLN A 87 18.64 -37.19 -0.67
N TRP A 88 17.85 -36.10 -0.60
CA TRP A 88 17.58 -35.40 0.66
C TRP A 88 16.83 -36.29 1.65
N THR A 89 17.34 -36.31 2.88
CA THR A 89 16.74 -37.03 4.00
C THR A 89 16.23 -36.08 5.08
N ARG A 90 15.60 -36.64 6.12
CA ARG A 90 15.28 -35.88 7.34
C ARG A 90 16.53 -35.31 8.01
N GLN A 91 17.67 -36.01 7.92
CA GLN A 91 18.94 -35.55 8.48
C GLN A 91 19.47 -34.34 7.72
N THR A 92 19.44 -34.37 6.38
CA THR A 92 19.81 -33.22 5.54
C THR A 92 18.92 -32.01 5.84
N CYS A 93 17.61 -32.23 6.03
CA CYS A 93 16.69 -31.16 6.42
C CYS A 93 17.07 -30.54 7.79
N ALA A 94 17.36 -31.37 8.79
CA ALA A 94 17.78 -30.90 10.11
C ALA A 94 19.10 -30.11 10.03
N SER A 95 20.05 -30.58 9.22
CA SER A 95 21.31 -29.91 8.95
C SER A 95 21.10 -28.53 8.32
N TRP A 96 20.23 -28.42 7.30
CA TRP A 96 19.88 -27.13 6.70
C TRP A 96 19.22 -26.17 7.70
N VAL A 97 18.32 -26.67 8.56
CA VAL A 97 17.70 -25.86 9.61
C VAL A 97 18.74 -25.30 10.57
N ALA A 98 19.70 -26.13 11.02
CA ALA A 98 20.79 -25.71 11.87
C ALA A 98 21.76 -24.74 11.18
N ALA A 99 22.04 -24.97 9.88
CA ALA A 99 22.85 -24.06 9.07
C ALA A 99 22.20 -22.68 8.98
N VAL A 100 20.91 -22.60 8.60
CA VAL A 100 20.16 -21.33 8.53
C VAL A 100 20.12 -20.60 9.87
N ASP A 101 20.05 -21.32 10.99
CA ASP A 101 20.04 -20.70 12.31
C ASP A 101 21.39 -20.06 12.68
N ARG A 102 22.51 -20.64 12.23
CA ARG A 102 23.87 -20.13 12.48
C ARG A 102 24.41 -19.23 11.37
N MET A 103 23.71 -19.17 10.24
CA MET A 103 24.15 -18.46 9.04
C MET A 103 24.25 -16.94 9.26
N SER A 104 25.26 -16.37 8.62
CA SER A 104 25.49 -14.93 8.51
C SER A 104 25.08 -14.40 7.13
N VAL A 105 24.85 -13.09 7.06
CA VAL A 105 24.57 -12.40 5.80
C VAL A 105 25.81 -12.50 4.91
N GLY A 106 25.65 -13.09 3.72
CA GLY A 106 26.73 -13.32 2.77
C GLY A 106 26.99 -14.79 2.50
N ASP A 107 26.89 -15.63 3.52
CA ASP A 107 27.21 -17.06 3.44
C ASP A 107 26.50 -17.74 2.27
N PHE A 108 27.24 -18.52 1.48
CA PHE A 108 26.73 -19.25 0.32
C PHE A 108 25.97 -18.36 -0.71
N SER A 109 26.29 -17.07 -0.78
CA SER A 109 25.70 -16.14 -1.75
C SER A 109 26.71 -15.85 -2.86
N GLN A 110 26.27 -15.96 -4.12
CA GLN A 110 27.11 -15.63 -5.27
C GLN A 110 27.46 -14.13 -5.32
N TRP A 111 26.50 -13.26 -5.05
CA TRP A 111 26.69 -11.81 -5.11
C TRP A 111 26.66 -11.18 -3.72
N THR A 112 27.78 -10.61 -3.28
CA THR A 112 27.93 -10.01 -1.94
C THR A 112 28.14 -8.50 -1.95
N HIS A 113 28.41 -7.90 -3.11
CA HIS A 113 28.80 -6.49 -3.21
C HIS A 113 27.77 -5.53 -2.58
N GLY A 114 26.48 -5.70 -2.85
CA GLY A 114 25.43 -4.85 -2.25
C GLY A 114 25.17 -5.12 -0.77
N MET A 115 25.59 -6.27 -0.23
CA MET A 115 25.52 -6.55 1.21
C MET A 115 26.69 -5.90 1.94
N HIS A 116 27.85 -5.86 1.29
CA HIS A 116 29.04 -5.15 1.76
C HIS A 116 28.79 -3.64 1.83
N SER A 117 28.26 -3.05 0.76
CA SER A 117 27.94 -1.60 0.72
C SER A 117 26.89 -1.18 1.76
N GLN A 118 26.10 -2.12 2.29
CA GLN A 118 25.12 -1.88 3.36
C GLN A 118 25.68 -2.15 4.77
N GLY A 119 26.95 -2.55 4.90
CA GLY A 119 27.55 -2.91 6.19
C GLY A 119 26.84 -4.08 6.87
N ARG A 120 26.25 -5.00 6.09
CA ARG A 120 25.47 -6.14 6.60
C ARG A 120 26.23 -7.45 6.55
N LEU A 121 27.25 -7.56 5.71
CA LEU A 121 28.03 -8.77 5.53
C LEU A 121 28.57 -9.27 6.88
N GLY A 122 28.50 -10.58 7.11
CA GLY A 122 28.96 -11.22 8.35
C GLY A 122 28.01 -11.08 9.56
N LYS A 123 26.98 -10.23 9.50
CA LYS A 123 26.00 -10.13 10.59
C LYS A 123 25.07 -11.35 10.63
N PRO A 124 24.60 -11.78 11.82
CA PRO A 124 23.62 -12.86 11.92
C PRO A 124 22.34 -12.56 11.13
N LEU A 125 21.73 -13.62 10.56
CA LEU A 125 20.44 -13.47 9.88
C LEU A 125 19.34 -13.06 10.87
N THR A 126 18.51 -12.10 10.44
CA THR A 126 17.25 -11.77 11.14
C THR A 126 16.32 -12.97 11.18
N ALA A 127 15.47 -13.06 12.21
CA ALA A 127 14.46 -14.12 12.33
C ALA A 127 13.55 -14.22 11.08
N GLN A 128 13.21 -13.07 10.49
CA GLN A 128 12.44 -13.00 9.25
C GLN A 128 13.18 -13.63 8.06
N SER A 129 14.50 -13.39 7.95
CA SER A 129 15.33 -13.97 6.88
C SER A 129 15.47 -15.48 7.06
N LYS A 130 15.73 -15.96 8.29
CA LYS A 130 15.77 -17.39 8.63
C LYS A 130 14.47 -18.08 8.22
N SER A 131 13.32 -17.55 8.63
CA SER A 131 12.01 -18.07 8.26
C SER A 131 11.76 -18.06 6.74
N GLY A 132 12.26 -17.03 6.05
CA GLY A 132 12.25 -16.94 4.59
C GLY A 132 13.07 -18.03 3.91
N TYR A 133 14.31 -18.28 4.35
CA TYR A 133 15.17 -19.33 3.81
C TYR A 133 14.65 -20.74 4.09
N LEU A 134 13.93 -20.96 5.19
CA LEU A 134 13.26 -22.23 5.46
C LEU A 134 11.94 -22.39 4.68
N LYS A 135 11.32 -21.30 4.23
CA LYS A 135 10.10 -21.35 3.41
C LYS A 135 10.37 -21.85 1.99
N VAL A 136 11.51 -21.48 1.40
CA VAL A 136 11.83 -21.84 0.01
C VAL A 136 11.94 -23.36 -0.20
N PRO A 137 12.80 -24.11 0.53
CA PRO A 137 12.92 -25.54 0.33
C PRO A 137 11.62 -26.27 0.68
N ARG A 138 10.82 -25.77 1.64
CA ARG A 138 9.47 -26.31 1.90
C ARG A 138 8.58 -26.30 0.68
N ALA A 139 8.58 -25.19 -0.06
CA ALA A 139 7.79 -25.08 -1.28
C ALA A 139 8.38 -25.94 -2.40
N PHE A 140 9.70 -25.89 -2.58
CA PHE A 140 10.41 -26.69 -3.59
C PHE A 140 10.15 -28.19 -3.43
N PHE A 141 10.42 -28.77 -2.26
CA PHE A 141 10.21 -30.20 -2.02
C PHE A 141 8.73 -30.60 -2.03
N ARG A 142 7.82 -29.71 -1.60
CA ARG A 142 6.38 -29.98 -1.78
C ARG A 142 6.06 -30.13 -3.26
N ASP A 143 6.50 -29.19 -4.10
CA ASP A 143 6.23 -29.23 -5.53
C ASP A 143 6.87 -30.49 -6.18
N LEU A 144 8.12 -30.84 -5.84
CA LEU A 144 8.78 -32.06 -6.33
C LEU A 144 8.01 -33.33 -5.95
N HIS A 145 7.50 -33.41 -4.72
CA HIS A 145 6.70 -34.55 -4.25
C HIS A 145 5.32 -34.60 -4.90
N GLU A 146 4.68 -33.45 -5.12
CA GLU A 146 3.36 -33.33 -5.78
C GLU A 146 3.44 -33.69 -7.26
N TRP A 147 4.55 -33.36 -7.92
CA TRP A 147 4.80 -33.72 -9.33
C TRP A 147 5.48 -35.09 -9.48
N GLU A 148 5.69 -35.81 -8.38
CA GLU A 148 6.28 -37.15 -8.37
C GLU A 148 7.67 -37.23 -9.00
N TRP A 149 8.41 -36.12 -8.97
CA TRP A 149 9.77 -36.07 -9.51
C TRP A 149 10.80 -36.71 -8.57
N THR A 150 10.49 -36.81 -7.28
CA THR A 150 11.36 -37.43 -6.28
C THR A 150 10.57 -38.30 -5.29
N PRO A 151 11.20 -39.32 -4.68
CA PRO A 151 10.56 -40.11 -3.63
C PRO A 151 10.20 -39.26 -2.40
N ARG A 152 9.05 -39.54 -1.79
CA ARG A 152 8.57 -38.84 -0.59
C ARG A 152 9.25 -39.36 0.68
N ARG A 153 10.53 -39.03 0.88
CA ARG A 153 11.33 -39.48 2.06
C ARG A 153 11.01 -38.73 3.36
N PHE A 154 10.42 -37.54 3.27
CA PHE A 154 10.07 -36.71 4.42
C PHE A 154 8.87 -35.81 4.10
N ASP A 155 8.20 -35.31 5.14
CA ASP A 155 7.23 -34.22 5.01
C ASP A 155 7.96 -32.86 5.09
N PRO A 156 8.01 -32.07 3.99
CA PRO A 156 8.67 -30.77 4.00
C PRO A 156 8.07 -29.81 5.03
N ALA A 157 6.75 -29.84 5.24
CA ALA A 157 6.08 -28.92 6.16
C ALA A 157 6.54 -29.12 7.61
N HIS A 158 6.84 -30.37 7.97
CA HIS A 158 7.37 -30.73 9.28
C HIS A 158 8.89 -30.57 9.37
N ALA A 159 9.65 -31.18 8.44
CA ALA A 159 11.11 -31.29 8.52
C ALA A 159 11.84 -29.95 8.38
N LEU A 160 11.27 -29.00 7.63
CA LEU A 160 11.86 -27.68 7.36
C LEU A 160 11.06 -26.55 8.02
N ARG A 161 10.33 -26.87 9.09
CA ARG A 161 9.52 -25.91 9.85
C ARG A 161 10.41 -24.88 10.53
N THR A 162 10.02 -23.60 10.47
CA THR A 162 10.70 -22.54 11.24
C THR A 162 10.71 -22.89 12.74
N PRO A 163 11.90 -22.95 13.38
CA PRO A 163 12.04 -23.26 14.80
C PRO A 163 11.20 -22.35 15.70
N ARG A 164 10.77 -22.87 16.86
CA ARG A 164 9.95 -22.10 17.81
C ARG A 164 10.69 -20.88 18.35
N SER A 165 11.99 -21.01 18.65
CA SER A 165 12.87 -19.93 19.08
C SER A 165 12.91 -18.80 18.05
N VAL A 166 13.16 -19.13 16.77
CA VAL A 166 13.14 -18.15 15.67
C VAL A 166 11.76 -17.50 15.52
N ARG A 167 10.69 -18.28 15.63
CA ARG A 167 9.32 -17.78 15.50
C ARG A 167 8.94 -16.81 16.62
N ALA A 168 9.40 -17.06 17.85
CA ALA A 168 9.15 -16.18 18.99
C ALA A 168 9.75 -14.77 18.77
N LEU A 169 10.85 -14.68 18.01
CA LEU A 169 11.48 -13.41 17.63
C LEU A 169 10.75 -12.67 16.50
N MET A 170 9.77 -13.29 15.84
CA MET A 170 9.02 -12.68 14.72
C MET A 170 7.76 -11.92 15.19
N GLY A 171 7.85 -11.27 16.35
CA GLY A 171 6.75 -10.51 16.95
C GLY A 171 6.22 -9.39 16.04
N PRO A 172 5.06 -8.82 16.37
CA PRO A 172 4.54 -7.65 15.67
C PRO A 172 5.54 -6.49 15.75
N ASP A 173 6.01 -6.02 14.60
CA ASP A 173 6.82 -4.80 14.46
C ASP A 173 6.08 -3.86 13.51
N PRO A 174 4.92 -3.28 13.93
CA PRO A 174 4.30 -2.22 13.16
C PRO A 174 5.28 -1.04 13.15
N ARG A 175 5.91 -0.81 12.01
CA ARG A 175 6.86 0.29 11.83
C ARG A 175 6.12 1.60 11.58
N VAL A 176 5.32 2.01 12.57
CA VAL A 176 4.63 3.30 12.58
C VAL A 176 5.64 4.44 12.46
N ILE A 177 5.26 5.50 11.78
CA ILE A 177 6.02 6.77 11.71
C ILE A 177 5.71 7.53 13.01
N ALA A 178 6.72 8.13 13.62
CA ALA A 178 6.53 8.92 14.84
C ALA A 178 5.50 10.04 14.64
N ASP A 179 4.68 10.32 15.65
CA ASP A 179 3.51 11.19 15.52
C ASP A 179 3.85 12.61 15.07
N ASP A 180 4.97 13.16 15.57
CA ASP A 180 5.47 14.49 15.19
C ASP A 180 5.90 14.55 13.71
N ILE A 181 6.61 13.52 13.24
CA ILE A 181 7.01 13.39 11.84
C ILE A 181 5.76 13.15 10.96
N TRP A 182 4.84 12.31 11.39
CA TRP A 182 3.63 12.00 10.67
C TRP A 182 2.72 13.23 10.51
N ALA A 183 2.53 14.02 11.57
CA ALA A 183 1.78 15.28 11.51
C ALA A 183 2.41 16.28 10.53
N LYS A 184 3.74 16.42 10.55
CA LYS A 184 4.49 17.26 9.60
C LYS A 184 4.32 16.78 8.15
N LEU A 185 4.34 15.47 7.91
CA LEU A 185 4.10 14.90 6.58
C LEU A 185 2.65 15.11 6.09
N LEU A 186 1.66 15.02 6.99
CA LEU A 186 0.26 15.34 6.68
C LEU A 186 0.12 16.81 6.27
N TRP A 187 0.69 17.73 7.07
CA TRP A 187 0.70 19.15 6.73
C TRP A 187 1.38 19.41 5.38
N ALA A 188 2.55 18.83 5.14
CA ALA A 188 3.26 18.99 3.87
C ALA A 188 2.45 18.46 2.69
N GLY A 189 1.77 17.32 2.86
CA GLY A 189 0.95 16.71 1.82
C GLY A 189 -0.29 17.53 1.45
N LEU A 190 -0.92 18.17 2.45
CA LEU A 190 -2.06 19.07 2.23
C LEU A 190 -1.66 20.38 1.55
N ASN A 191 -0.40 20.81 1.71
CA ASN A 191 0.11 22.08 1.20
C ASN A 191 1.05 21.93 -0.01
N VAL A 192 1.01 20.81 -0.75
CA VAL A 192 1.88 20.60 -1.93
C VAL A 192 1.62 21.68 -2.99
N GLU A 193 2.68 22.34 -3.44
CA GLU A 193 2.66 23.42 -4.44
C GLU A 193 3.60 23.07 -5.61
N PRO A 194 3.47 23.76 -6.76
CA PRO A 194 4.35 23.54 -7.91
C PRO A 194 5.86 23.69 -7.61
N GLY A 195 6.22 24.55 -6.65
CA GLY A 195 7.61 24.75 -6.24
C GLY A 195 8.22 23.56 -5.48
N ASP A 196 7.40 22.64 -4.96
CA ASP A 196 7.89 21.48 -4.21
C ASP A 196 8.31 20.31 -5.11
N LEU A 197 7.85 20.31 -6.36
CA LEU A 197 7.85 19.11 -7.19
C LEU A 197 9.26 18.57 -7.41
N PRO A 198 9.43 17.23 -7.44
CA PRO A 198 10.74 16.58 -7.36
C PRO A 198 11.64 16.80 -8.60
N THR A 199 11.14 17.46 -9.64
CA THR A 199 11.90 17.78 -10.85
C THR A 199 11.47 19.15 -11.37
N SER A 200 12.42 19.94 -11.87
CA SER A 200 12.18 21.29 -12.41
C SER A 200 12.14 21.34 -13.95
N ASP A 201 12.17 20.18 -14.61
CA ASP A 201 12.16 20.06 -16.06
C ASP A 201 10.80 19.62 -16.61
N SER A 202 10.68 19.51 -17.93
CA SER A 202 9.46 19.03 -18.59
C SER A 202 9.11 17.58 -18.27
N ARG A 203 9.84 16.85 -17.42
CA ARG A 203 9.57 15.44 -17.04
C ARG A 203 8.77 15.30 -15.76
N THR A 204 8.51 16.42 -15.08
CA THR A 204 7.66 16.45 -13.88
C THR A 204 6.23 16.06 -14.22
N TYR A 205 5.63 15.24 -13.37
CA TYR A 205 4.20 14.98 -13.47
C TYR A 205 3.40 16.24 -13.11
N PRO A 206 2.19 16.43 -13.66
CA PRO A 206 1.31 17.53 -13.27
C PRO A 206 1.08 17.58 -11.75
N VAL A 207 0.89 18.79 -11.20
CA VAL A 207 0.76 18.98 -9.75
C VAL A 207 -0.47 18.26 -9.21
N GLU A 208 -1.56 18.19 -9.98
CA GLU A 208 -2.80 17.47 -9.64
C GLU A 208 -2.56 15.97 -9.52
N LEU A 209 -1.76 15.38 -10.43
CA LEU A 209 -1.36 13.98 -10.35
C LEU A 209 -0.56 13.74 -9.06
N ILE A 210 0.43 14.60 -8.78
CA ILE A 210 1.29 14.47 -7.60
C ILE A 210 0.48 14.64 -6.30
N ARG A 211 -0.44 15.60 -6.24
CA ARG A 211 -1.39 15.78 -5.13
C ARG A 211 -2.27 14.55 -4.95
N GLY A 212 -2.84 14.02 -6.03
CA GLY A 212 -3.66 12.81 -6.00
C GLY A 212 -2.92 11.60 -5.42
N ILE A 213 -1.67 11.35 -5.85
CA ILE A 213 -0.83 10.28 -5.30
C ILE A 213 -0.52 10.53 -3.82
N THR A 214 -0.16 11.76 -3.48
CA THR A 214 0.24 12.16 -2.12
C THR A 214 -0.90 11.93 -1.14
N LEU A 215 -2.10 12.41 -1.43
CA LEU A 215 -3.27 12.23 -0.57
C LEU A 215 -3.74 10.77 -0.55
N THR A 216 -3.64 10.06 -1.67
CA THR A 216 -3.90 8.60 -1.65
C THR A 216 -2.93 7.87 -0.71
N TRP A 217 -1.66 8.25 -0.69
CA TRP A 217 -0.67 7.65 0.20
C TRP A 217 -0.93 7.98 1.69
N LEU A 218 -1.27 9.24 1.99
CA LEU A 218 -1.45 9.73 3.35
C LEU A 218 -2.77 9.30 4.00
N PHE A 219 -3.85 9.12 3.22
CA PHE A 219 -5.19 8.88 3.76
C PHE A 219 -5.78 7.51 3.42
N ALA A 220 -5.30 6.83 2.39
CA ALA A 220 -5.91 5.56 1.97
C ALA A 220 -5.29 4.31 2.63
N GLY A 221 -4.12 4.41 3.27
CA GLY A 221 -3.42 3.23 3.80
C GLY A 221 -3.21 2.10 2.78
N GLN A 222 -3.06 2.43 1.49
CA GLN A 222 -2.88 1.46 0.41
C GLN A 222 -1.40 1.13 0.20
N ARG A 223 -1.11 -0.07 -0.32
CA ARG A 223 0.24 -0.43 -0.78
C ARG A 223 0.57 0.36 -2.03
N SER A 224 1.83 0.69 -2.26
CA SER A 224 2.23 1.47 -3.43
C SER A 224 1.88 0.81 -4.78
N ASP A 225 1.87 -0.53 -4.83
CA ASP A 225 1.40 -1.29 -6.01
C ASP A 225 -0.12 -1.17 -6.23
N GLU A 226 -0.90 -1.06 -5.14
CA GLU A 226 -2.34 -0.84 -5.20
C GLU A 226 -2.64 0.58 -5.67
N ILE A 227 -1.94 1.59 -5.11
CA ILE A 227 -2.04 3.00 -5.52
C ILE A 227 -1.71 3.15 -7.01
N ALA A 228 -0.58 2.61 -7.46
CA ALA A 228 -0.17 2.70 -8.85
C ALA A 228 -1.16 2.02 -9.82
N ARG A 229 -2.03 1.13 -9.34
CA ARG A 229 -2.99 0.37 -10.14
C ARG A 229 -4.45 0.81 -9.96
N LEU A 230 -4.69 1.91 -9.25
CA LEU A 230 -6.03 2.51 -9.23
C LEU A 230 -6.47 2.82 -10.66
N ARG A 231 -7.74 2.55 -10.96
CA ARG A 231 -8.35 2.79 -12.28
C ARG A 231 -9.06 4.15 -12.27
N VAL A 232 -9.20 4.77 -13.43
CA VAL A 232 -10.08 5.93 -13.59
C VAL A 232 -11.50 5.54 -13.15
N GLY A 233 -12.18 6.43 -12.43
CA GLY A 233 -13.50 6.18 -11.84
C GLY A 233 -13.46 5.37 -10.53
N CYS A 234 -12.31 5.26 -9.86
CA CYS A 234 -12.20 4.51 -8.61
C CYS A 234 -12.80 5.20 -7.37
N ILE A 235 -13.42 6.38 -7.53
CA ILE A 235 -14.06 7.14 -6.46
C ILE A 235 -15.58 7.14 -6.66
N ARG A 236 -16.32 6.94 -5.57
CA ARG A 236 -17.78 7.04 -5.53
C ARG A 236 -18.22 7.79 -4.28
N TRP A 237 -19.14 8.72 -4.43
CA TRP A 237 -19.68 9.50 -3.31
C TRP A 237 -21.03 8.96 -2.86
N GLN A 238 -21.27 8.97 -1.55
CA GLN A 238 -22.53 8.55 -0.96
C GLN A 238 -22.96 9.46 0.18
N HIS A 239 -24.27 9.62 0.36
CA HIS A 239 -24.89 10.20 1.55
C HIS A 239 -26.00 9.25 2.02
N ASP A 240 -26.01 8.87 3.30
CA ASP A 240 -26.93 7.88 3.86
C ASP A 240 -27.08 6.58 3.06
N GLY A 241 -25.98 6.13 2.45
CA GLY A 241 -25.93 4.91 1.66
C GLY A 241 -26.46 5.05 0.23
N LEU A 242 -26.96 6.23 -0.14
CA LEU A 242 -27.40 6.56 -1.49
C LEU A 242 -26.26 7.24 -2.26
N PRO A 243 -26.05 6.92 -3.56
CA PRO A 243 -25.09 7.61 -4.39
C PRO A 243 -25.44 9.10 -4.53
N ILE A 244 -24.43 9.97 -4.42
CA ILE A 244 -24.56 11.40 -4.72
C ILE A 244 -23.50 11.81 -5.74
N PRO A 245 -23.72 12.88 -6.53
CA PRO A 245 -22.65 13.55 -7.26
C PRO A 245 -21.57 14.06 -6.31
N GLY A 246 -20.31 14.08 -6.76
CA GLY A 246 -19.18 14.56 -5.94
C GLY A 246 -19.20 16.06 -5.67
N ASP A 247 -19.92 16.81 -6.49
CA ASP A 247 -20.14 18.26 -6.45
C ASP A 247 -21.53 18.65 -5.95
N SER A 248 -22.28 17.72 -5.34
CA SER A 248 -23.61 18.04 -4.81
C SER A 248 -23.55 19.14 -3.75
N GLY A 249 -24.16 20.29 -4.05
CA GLY A 249 -24.32 21.40 -3.11
C GLY A 249 -25.41 21.17 -2.05
N GLU A 250 -26.19 20.10 -2.19
CA GLU A 250 -27.31 19.76 -1.31
C GLU A 250 -26.88 19.01 -0.04
N VAL A 251 -25.67 18.46 -0.03
CA VAL A 251 -25.11 17.70 1.09
C VAL A 251 -23.88 18.41 1.62
N LEU A 252 -23.86 18.71 2.92
CA LEU A 252 -22.67 19.28 3.56
C LEU A 252 -21.48 18.34 3.34
N ALA A 253 -20.31 18.88 3.01
CA ALA A 253 -19.11 18.08 2.73
C ALA A 253 -18.68 17.17 3.91
N CYS A 254 -19.16 17.43 5.13
CA CYS A 254 -18.95 16.55 6.29
C CYS A 254 -19.85 15.30 6.31
N ASP A 255 -20.96 15.32 5.58
CA ASP A 255 -21.98 14.25 5.60
C ASP A 255 -21.86 13.33 4.38
N ALA A 256 -21.03 13.69 3.41
CA ALA A 256 -20.67 12.86 2.26
C ALA A 256 -19.58 11.83 2.62
N VAL A 257 -19.79 10.58 2.23
CA VAL A 257 -18.84 9.48 2.35
C VAL A 257 -18.15 9.25 0.99
N CYS A 258 -16.84 9.42 0.96
CA CYS A 258 -16.02 9.08 -0.20
C CYS A 258 -15.61 7.60 -0.13
N LEU A 259 -15.99 6.81 -1.13
CA LEU A 259 -15.61 5.41 -1.30
C LEU A 259 -14.51 5.26 -2.34
N LEU A 260 -13.49 4.46 -2.02
CA LEU A 260 -12.40 4.07 -2.92
C LEU A 260 -12.54 2.61 -3.34
N ASP A 261 -12.55 2.37 -4.65
CA ASP A 261 -12.49 1.05 -5.26
C ASP A 261 -11.02 0.60 -5.43
N VAL A 262 -10.65 -0.41 -4.64
CA VAL A 262 -9.28 -0.93 -4.55
C VAL A 262 -9.13 -2.13 -5.50
N PRO A 263 -8.12 -2.14 -6.38
CA PRO A 263 -7.90 -3.23 -7.32
C PRO A 263 -7.48 -4.52 -6.62
N THR A 264 -7.44 -5.62 -7.40
CA THR A 264 -6.92 -6.91 -6.92
C THR A 264 -5.51 -6.76 -6.32
N HIS A 265 -5.32 -7.26 -5.11
CA HIS A 265 -4.12 -6.98 -4.32
C HIS A 265 -3.30 -8.24 -4.00
N LYS A 266 -2.26 -8.13 -3.17
CA LYS A 266 -1.32 -9.24 -2.87
C LYS A 266 -2.02 -10.50 -2.35
N THR A 267 -3.12 -10.32 -1.64
CA THR A 267 -3.76 -11.38 -0.86
C THR A 267 -5.23 -11.58 -1.18
N GLY A 268 -5.85 -10.76 -2.02
CA GLY A 268 -7.31 -10.77 -2.17
C GLY A 268 -7.81 -10.13 -3.45
N THR A 269 -9.14 -10.16 -3.58
CA THR A 269 -9.88 -9.63 -4.72
C THR A 269 -10.09 -8.13 -4.60
N VAL A 270 -10.71 -7.51 -5.60
CA VAL A 270 -11.19 -6.13 -5.51
C VAL A 270 -12.08 -5.94 -4.29
N PHE A 271 -12.00 -4.77 -3.67
CA PHE A 271 -12.87 -4.37 -2.56
C PHE A 271 -13.04 -2.85 -2.54
N THR A 272 -14.10 -2.38 -1.88
CA THR A 272 -14.39 -0.95 -1.72
C THR A 272 -14.24 -0.58 -0.26
N LYS A 273 -13.75 0.62 0.02
CA LYS A 273 -13.68 1.13 1.40
C LYS A 273 -13.90 2.64 1.50
N PRO A 274 -14.37 3.14 2.65
CA PRO A 274 -14.41 4.57 2.90
C PRO A 274 -13.00 5.14 3.09
N VAL A 275 -12.81 6.35 2.60
CA VAL A 275 -11.57 7.15 2.69
C VAL A 275 -11.91 8.61 2.97
N ASP A 276 -10.90 9.41 3.28
CA ASP A 276 -11.07 10.84 3.48
C ASP A 276 -11.63 11.55 2.21
N PRO A 277 -12.63 12.44 2.34
CA PRO A 277 -13.13 13.25 1.22
C PRO A 277 -12.06 14.07 0.49
N LEU A 278 -11.02 14.55 1.18
CA LEU A 278 -9.94 15.32 0.55
C LEU A 278 -9.18 14.49 -0.49
N LEU A 279 -9.00 13.20 -0.22
CA LEU A 279 -8.43 12.27 -1.20
C LEU A 279 -9.35 12.17 -2.43
N GLY A 280 -10.66 12.00 -2.23
CA GLY A 280 -11.64 11.89 -3.31
C GLY A 280 -11.59 13.08 -4.26
N LYS A 281 -11.66 14.29 -3.69
CA LYS A 281 -11.56 15.56 -4.43
C LYS A 281 -10.26 15.69 -5.21
N ALA A 282 -9.14 15.28 -4.62
CA ALA A 282 -7.85 15.32 -5.31
C ALA A 282 -7.73 14.33 -6.47
N ILE A 283 -8.37 13.16 -6.35
CA ILE A 283 -8.49 12.21 -7.46
C ILE A 283 -9.34 12.80 -8.57
N GLU A 284 -10.49 13.41 -8.25
CA GLU A 284 -11.36 14.04 -9.24
C GLU A 284 -10.67 15.22 -9.95
N ALA A 285 -9.96 16.08 -9.22
CA ALA A 285 -9.18 17.17 -9.79
C ALA A 285 -8.14 16.66 -10.80
N TRP A 286 -7.44 15.56 -10.48
CA TRP A 286 -6.53 14.94 -11.44
C TRP A 286 -7.27 14.36 -12.64
N GLN A 287 -8.39 13.65 -12.44
CA GLN A 287 -9.16 13.08 -13.55
C GLN A 287 -9.67 14.14 -14.53
N ALA A 288 -10.06 15.32 -14.05
CA ALA A 288 -10.55 16.42 -14.87
C ALA A 288 -9.50 16.95 -15.86
N VAL A 289 -8.23 16.99 -15.46
CA VAL A 289 -7.12 17.49 -16.30
C VAL A 289 -6.28 16.38 -16.91
N ARG A 290 -6.59 15.10 -16.63
CA ARG A 290 -5.84 13.95 -17.11
C ARG A 290 -5.99 13.81 -18.63
N PRO A 291 -4.90 13.82 -19.41
CA PRO A 291 -4.98 13.61 -20.85
C PRO A 291 -5.56 12.23 -21.20
N ALA A 292 -6.30 12.19 -22.31
CA ALA A 292 -6.65 10.92 -22.96
C ALA A 292 -5.37 10.15 -23.30
N GLN A 293 -5.32 8.87 -22.95
CA GLN A 293 -4.15 8.04 -23.18
C GLN A 293 -4.57 6.57 -23.26
N PRO A 294 -3.76 5.71 -23.93
CA PRO A 294 -4.15 4.34 -24.21
C PRO A 294 -4.31 3.50 -22.94
N GLN A 295 -5.20 2.51 -23.01
CA GLN A 295 -5.28 1.48 -22.00
C GLN A 295 -3.96 0.72 -21.90
N MET A 296 -3.62 0.31 -20.68
CA MET A 296 -2.38 -0.42 -20.41
C MET A 296 -2.68 -1.76 -19.75
N LEU A 297 -1.85 -2.76 -20.07
CA LEU A 297 -1.96 -4.07 -19.47
C LEU A 297 -1.67 -4.02 -17.96
N ASP A 298 -2.62 -4.48 -17.18
CA ASP A 298 -2.41 -4.74 -15.78
C ASP A 298 -1.67 -6.06 -15.58
N HIS A 299 -0.39 -5.96 -15.27
CA HIS A 299 0.47 -7.13 -15.01
C HIS A 299 -0.04 -8.14 -13.98
N LYS A 300 -1.01 -7.77 -13.12
CA LYS A 300 -1.58 -8.71 -12.14
C LYS A 300 -2.84 -9.41 -12.64
N THR A 301 -3.70 -8.73 -13.37
CA THR A 301 -4.98 -9.32 -13.84
C THR A 301 -4.93 -9.76 -15.30
N GLY A 302 -3.98 -9.26 -16.09
CA GLY A 302 -3.96 -9.46 -17.54
C GLY A 302 -4.98 -8.61 -18.29
N GLU A 303 -5.71 -7.73 -17.61
CA GLU A 303 -6.73 -6.87 -18.23
C GLU A 303 -6.11 -5.57 -18.74
N LEU A 304 -6.61 -5.07 -19.87
CA LEU A 304 -6.38 -3.69 -20.28
C LEU A 304 -7.21 -2.76 -19.39
N ALA A 305 -6.57 -1.71 -18.88
CA ALA A 305 -7.22 -0.77 -17.97
C ALA A 305 -6.74 0.67 -18.15
N ASP A 306 -7.65 1.60 -17.91
CA ASP A 306 -7.36 3.03 -17.76
C ASP A 306 -6.84 3.28 -16.34
N PHE A 307 -5.51 3.31 -16.18
CA PHE A 307 -4.91 3.63 -14.88
C PHE A 307 -5.09 5.10 -14.53
N LEU A 308 -5.53 5.37 -13.30
CA LEU A 308 -5.71 6.71 -12.75
C LEU A 308 -4.41 7.50 -12.81
N PHE A 309 -3.37 6.99 -12.14
CA PHE A 309 -2.05 7.63 -12.12
C PHE A 309 -1.21 7.18 -13.31
N ALA A 310 -1.53 7.76 -14.47
CA ALA A 310 -0.77 7.61 -15.69
C ALA A 310 -0.65 8.96 -16.40
N HIS A 311 0.50 9.21 -17.02
CA HIS A 311 0.75 10.40 -17.81
C HIS A 311 1.72 10.04 -18.93
N ARG A 312 1.52 10.60 -20.13
CA ARG A 312 2.32 10.27 -21.34
C ARG A 312 2.32 8.77 -21.67
N ALA A 313 1.13 8.16 -21.63
CA ALA A 313 0.91 6.73 -21.86
C ALA A 313 1.80 5.83 -20.98
N ARG A 314 2.08 6.29 -19.77
CA ARG A 314 2.89 5.59 -18.77
C ARG A 314 2.23 5.69 -17.42
N ARG A 315 2.00 4.53 -16.83
CA ARG A 315 1.65 4.42 -15.42
C ARG A 315 2.81 4.86 -14.55
N VAL A 316 2.51 5.60 -13.50
CA VAL A 316 3.47 5.97 -12.47
C VAL A 316 4.09 4.71 -11.86
N ALA A 317 5.40 4.72 -11.68
CA ALA A 317 6.12 3.59 -11.12
C ALA A 317 5.72 3.38 -9.65
N LYS A 318 5.50 2.12 -9.22
CA LYS A 318 5.20 1.79 -7.81
C LYS A 318 6.26 2.23 -6.79
N HIS A 319 7.47 2.56 -7.26
CA HIS A 319 8.57 3.04 -6.44
C HIS A 319 8.57 4.58 -6.30
N TYR A 320 7.81 5.30 -7.14
CA TYR A 320 7.78 6.76 -7.18
C TYR A 320 7.44 7.39 -5.83
N ILE A 321 6.54 6.78 -5.07
CA ILE A 321 6.22 7.24 -3.71
C ILE A 321 7.48 7.24 -2.83
N ASN A 322 8.28 6.17 -2.87
CA ASN A 322 9.47 6.04 -2.04
C ASN A 322 10.65 6.87 -2.55
N THR A 323 10.79 7.03 -3.86
CA THR A 323 11.96 7.66 -4.47
C THR A 323 11.78 9.16 -4.73
N ALA A 324 10.55 9.66 -4.77
CA ALA A 324 10.26 11.05 -5.12
C ALA A 324 9.28 11.73 -4.14
N ILE A 325 8.09 11.17 -3.92
CA ILE A 325 7.05 11.80 -3.08
C ILE A 325 7.49 11.92 -1.62
N ILE A 326 7.96 10.84 -1.01
CA ILE A 326 8.40 10.86 0.39
C ILE A 326 9.56 11.86 0.59
N PRO A 327 10.67 11.81 -0.20
CA PRO A 327 11.72 12.81 -0.10
C PRO A 327 11.25 14.26 -0.29
N MET A 328 10.33 14.50 -1.24
CA MET A 328 9.73 15.82 -1.46
C MET A 328 9.01 16.31 -0.19
N LEU A 329 8.14 15.48 0.38
CA LEU A 329 7.36 15.84 1.56
C LEU A 329 8.25 16.01 2.79
N CYS A 330 9.26 15.17 2.96
CA CYS A 330 10.26 15.32 4.01
C CYS A 330 10.98 16.67 3.92
N ARG A 331 11.42 17.08 2.72
CA ARG A 331 12.03 18.40 2.51
C ARG A 331 11.08 19.53 2.85
N LYS A 332 9.84 19.48 2.33
CA LYS A 332 8.83 20.52 2.58
C LYS A 332 8.49 20.64 4.07
N ALA A 333 8.43 19.52 4.78
CA ALA A 333 8.08 19.49 6.20
C ALA A 333 9.27 19.75 7.14
N GLY A 334 10.49 19.91 6.60
CA GLY A 334 11.71 20.06 7.40
C GLY A 334 12.04 18.82 8.26
N VAL A 335 11.69 17.61 7.79
CA VAL A 335 11.95 16.36 8.52
C VAL A 335 12.89 15.43 7.73
N PRO A 336 13.67 14.58 8.42
CA PRO A 336 14.51 13.58 7.75
C PRO A 336 13.70 12.53 6.98
N THR A 337 14.32 11.89 5.98
CA THR A 337 13.73 10.76 5.23
C THR A 337 13.81 9.42 5.97
N ALA A 338 14.36 9.40 7.17
CA ALA A 338 14.48 8.24 8.04
C ALA A 338 14.32 8.68 9.50
N ASP A 339 13.71 7.83 10.32
CA ASP A 339 13.61 8.02 11.76
C ASP A 339 14.31 6.88 12.51
N VAL A 340 14.11 6.78 13.83
CA VAL A 340 14.70 5.74 14.68
C VAL A 340 14.35 4.31 14.24
N ARG A 341 13.25 4.12 13.48
CA ARG A 341 12.83 2.83 12.92
C ARG A 341 13.28 2.65 11.45
N GLY A 342 14.15 3.53 10.96
CA GLY A 342 14.75 3.51 9.64
C GLY A 342 14.01 4.38 8.62
N ASN A 343 14.24 4.11 7.33
CA ASN A 343 13.68 4.92 6.26
C ASN A 343 12.15 5.02 6.33
N ILE A 344 11.62 6.21 6.08
CA ILE A 344 10.20 6.42 5.85
C ILE A 344 9.87 5.79 4.49
N THR A 345 8.86 4.92 4.46
CA THR A 345 8.48 4.21 3.23
C THR A 345 6.98 4.24 3.03
N SER A 346 6.56 3.96 1.80
CA SER A 346 5.15 3.87 1.43
C SER A 346 4.39 2.87 2.30
N HIS A 347 5.06 1.81 2.76
CA HIS A 347 4.43 0.81 3.61
C HIS A 347 4.25 1.28 5.05
N ARG A 348 5.12 2.15 5.57
CA ARG A 348 5.06 2.64 6.95
C ARG A 348 3.84 3.51 7.19
N ALA A 349 3.46 4.38 6.24
CA ALA A 349 2.21 5.14 6.33
C ALA A 349 0.98 4.23 6.51
N ARG A 350 0.91 3.12 5.77
CA ARG A 350 -0.15 2.13 5.96
C ARG A 350 -0.15 1.54 7.37
N SER A 351 1.02 1.21 7.92
CA SER A 351 1.13 0.74 9.30
C SER A 351 0.68 1.82 10.30
N THR A 352 1.13 3.06 10.13
CA THR A 352 0.72 4.21 10.96
C THR A 352 -0.79 4.38 10.98
N ILE A 353 -1.42 4.51 9.80
CA ILE A 353 -2.88 4.71 9.69
C ILE A 353 -3.63 3.54 10.32
N ALA A 354 -3.17 2.31 10.07
CA ALA A 354 -3.86 1.14 10.57
C ALA A 354 -3.75 1.00 12.10
N SER A 355 -2.59 1.31 12.68
CA SER A 355 -2.41 1.39 14.13
C SER A 355 -3.24 2.51 14.75
N GLN A 356 -3.28 3.70 14.12
CA GLN A 356 -4.13 4.81 14.57
C GLN A 356 -5.62 4.45 14.54
N LEU A 357 -6.12 3.80 13.48
CA LEU A 357 -7.51 3.34 13.39
C LEU A 357 -7.85 2.26 14.42
N TYR A 358 -6.89 1.39 14.73
CA TYR A 358 -7.07 0.32 15.72
C TYR A 358 -7.04 0.85 17.16
N ASN A 359 -6.25 1.90 17.43
CA ASN A 359 -6.02 2.46 18.76
C ASN A 359 -6.77 3.78 19.00
N ALA A 360 -7.62 4.24 18.07
CA ALA A 360 -8.39 5.47 18.22
C ALA A 360 -9.32 5.44 19.43
N LYS A 361 -9.75 6.62 19.89
CA LYS A 361 -10.74 6.75 20.98
C LYS A 361 -12.02 5.96 20.69
N GLU A 362 -12.45 5.97 19.43
CA GLU A 362 -13.49 5.10 18.89
C GLU A 362 -12.84 4.14 17.88
N PRO A 363 -12.29 3.01 18.36
CA PRO A 363 -11.46 2.16 17.52
C PRO A 363 -12.30 1.36 16.53
N MET A 364 -11.73 1.14 15.35
CA MET A 364 -12.24 0.15 14.42
C MET A 364 -12.03 -1.26 14.98
N THR A 365 -13.04 -2.12 14.94
CA THR A 365 -12.88 -3.51 15.40
C THR A 365 -11.85 -4.24 14.54
N LEU A 366 -11.25 -5.31 15.07
CA LEU A 366 -10.27 -6.11 14.34
C LEU A 366 -10.78 -6.57 12.96
N PHE A 367 -12.06 -6.92 12.85
CA PHE A 367 -12.67 -7.39 11.61
C PHE A 367 -12.96 -6.25 10.64
N GLU A 368 -13.45 -5.10 11.12
CA GLU A 368 -13.63 -3.92 10.28
C GLU A 368 -12.27 -3.44 9.73
N LEU A 369 -11.22 -3.43 10.56
CA LEU A 369 -9.88 -3.05 10.12
C LEU A 369 -9.30 -4.08 9.15
N GLN A 370 -9.57 -5.37 9.38
CA GLN A 370 -9.21 -6.42 8.44
C GLN A 370 -9.83 -6.16 7.07
N GLU A 371 -11.11 -5.79 7.01
CA GLU A 371 -11.81 -5.47 5.75
C GLU A 371 -11.29 -4.18 5.11
N TRP A 372 -11.08 -3.11 5.90
CA TRP A 372 -10.54 -1.84 5.42
C TRP A 372 -9.12 -1.99 4.84
N LEU A 373 -8.32 -2.89 5.40
CA LEU A 373 -6.97 -3.22 4.92
C LEU A 373 -6.97 -4.27 3.78
N GLY A 374 -8.06 -4.99 3.54
CA GLY A 374 -8.06 -6.14 2.62
C GLY A 374 -7.19 -7.30 3.13
N HIS A 375 -7.12 -7.52 4.43
CA HIS A 375 -6.40 -8.66 5.00
C HIS A 375 -7.25 -9.94 4.90
N ARG A 376 -6.63 -11.06 4.52
CA ARG A 376 -7.36 -12.35 4.41
C ARG A 376 -7.62 -13.00 5.75
N THR A 377 -6.74 -12.78 6.72
CA THR A 377 -6.80 -13.43 8.00
C THR A 377 -6.65 -12.38 9.10
N PRO A 378 -7.33 -12.55 10.24
CA PRO A 378 -7.31 -11.57 11.33
C PRO A 378 -5.92 -11.46 11.97
N GLU A 379 -5.09 -12.51 11.91
CA GLU A 379 -3.74 -12.51 12.50
C GLU A 379 -2.83 -11.47 11.84
N ALA A 380 -2.98 -11.24 10.53
CA ALA A 380 -2.23 -10.20 9.83
C ALA A 380 -2.63 -8.78 10.26
N THR A 381 -3.87 -8.61 10.75
CA THR A 381 -4.34 -7.33 11.30
C THR A 381 -3.99 -7.20 12.78
N ALA A 382 -4.04 -8.29 13.54
CA ALA A 382 -3.69 -8.30 14.96
C ALA A 382 -2.25 -7.85 15.23
N GLN A 383 -1.36 -7.97 14.23
CA GLN A 383 0.01 -7.44 14.29
C GLN A 383 0.12 -5.91 14.39
N LEU A 384 -0.97 -5.17 14.14
CA LEU A 384 -1.02 -3.71 14.23
C LEU A 384 -1.38 -3.20 15.63
N ARG A 385 -1.78 -4.12 16.52
CA ARG A 385 -2.01 -3.81 17.92
C ARG A 385 -0.68 -3.42 18.56
N GLU A 386 -0.64 -2.22 19.12
CA GLU A 386 0.44 -1.83 20.02
C GLU A 386 0.15 -2.39 21.41
N ASP A 387 1.15 -3.02 22.03
CA ASP A 387 1.14 -3.23 23.47
C ASP A 387 1.59 -1.91 24.10
N HIS A 388 0.67 -1.15 24.70
CA HIS A 388 0.96 0.08 25.45
C HIS A 388 1.71 -0.24 26.75
N SER A 389 2.97 -0.67 26.65
CA SER A 389 3.85 -0.86 27.80
C SER A 389 4.59 0.41 28.21
N GLU A 390 4.72 1.43 27.33
CA GLU A 390 5.70 2.51 27.56
C GLU A 390 5.13 3.94 27.64
N HIS A 391 3.81 4.15 27.62
CA HIS A 391 3.20 5.49 27.74
C HIS A 391 2.36 5.70 29.02
N LEU A 392 2.78 5.11 30.14
CA LEU A 392 2.19 5.37 31.47
C LEU A 392 2.90 6.51 32.26
N GLY A 393 3.69 7.34 31.59
CA GLY A 393 4.50 8.38 32.25
C GLY A 393 3.84 9.75 32.39
N GLN A 394 2.90 10.15 31.53
CA GLN A 394 2.39 11.52 31.50
C GLN A 394 0.91 11.56 31.15
N GLY A 395 0.07 11.57 32.18
CA GLY A 395 -1.38 11.63 32.02
C GLY A 395 -2.05 11.82 33.38
N LEU A 396 -2.23 13.09 33.71
CA LEU A 396 -3.13 13.69 34.72
C LEU A 396 -4.03 12.72 35.51
N GLN A 397 -3.93 12.87 36.84
CA GLN A 397 -4.70 12.20 37.89
C GLN A 397 -6.09 11.68 37.47
N ARG A 398 -6.22 10.36 37.38
CA ARG A 398 -7.52 9.68 37.36
C ARG A 398 -8.14 9.72 38.76
N ARG A 399 -8.97 10.72 39.04
CA ARG A 399 -9.92 10.64 40.16
C ARG A 399 -10.97 9.57 39.85
N ARG A 400 -10.97 8.52 40.67
CA ARG A 400 -12.00 7.48 40.79
C ARG A 400 -13.35 8.11 41.10
N ILE A 401 -14.36 7.94 40.25
CA ILE A 401 -15.77 8.03 40.65
C ILE A 401 -16.61 7.01 39.83
N LEU A 402 -17.34 6.17 40.57
CA LEU A 402 -18.45 5.25 40.20
C LEU A 402 -18.14 3.84 39.66
N ARG A 403 -18.26 2.87 40.59
CA ARG A 403 -18.62 1.46 40.34
C ARG A 403 -20.12 1.36 40.05
N PRO A 404 -20.55 0.49 39.13
CA PRO A 404 -21.86 -0.15 39.22
C PRO A 404 -21.71 -1.58 39.76
N GLU A 405 -22.55 -1.90 40.73
CA GLU A 405 -22.75 -3.23 41.31
C GLU A 405 -23.27 -4.23 40.27
N ARG A 406 -22.82 -5.47 40.38
CA ARG A 406 -23.37 -6.61 39.64
C ARG A 406 -24.49 -7.24 40.45
N PRO A 407 -25.60 -7.65 39.81
CA PRO A 407 -26.39 -8.77 40.30
C PRO A 407 -25.99 -10.07 39.59
N HIS A 408 -25.85 -11.12 40.38
CA HIS A 408 -25.72 -12.50 39.95
C HIS A 408 -27.04 -13.02 39.39
N HIS A 409 -27.01 -13.82 38.30
CA HIS A 409 -27.92 -14.98 38.16
C HIS A 409 -27.36 -16.03 37.18
N ARG A 410 -27.62 -17.31 37.53
CA ARG A 410 -27.13 -18.56 36.94
C ARG A 410 -28.02 -19.06 35.78
N GLY A 411 -27.40 -19.38 34.63
CA GLY A 411 -27.69 -20.44 33.61
C GLY A 411 -29.12 -20.67 33.05
N PRO A 412 -29.34 -21.61 32.09
CA PRO A 412 -28.40 -22.44 31.32
C PRO A 412 -28.76 -22.69 29.79
N ARG A 413 -27.81 -23.36 29.10
CA ARG A 413 -27.92 -24.29 27.92
C ARG A 413 -28.18 -23.79 26.47
N ARG A 414 -27.34 -24.35 25.57
CA ARG A 414 -27.33 -24.32 24.10
C ARG A 414 -28.52 -25.09 23.47
N PRO A 415 -28.80 -24.87 22.16
CA PRO A 415 -28.61 -25.96 21.19
C PRO A 415 -28.01 -25.53 19.82
N ARG A 416 -28.03 -26.47 18.88
CA ARG A 416 -27.05 -26.77 17.82
C ARG A 416 -27.27 -26.07 16.46
N ARG A 417 -26.15 -26.01 15.73
CA ARG A 417 -25.90 -25.79 14.28
C ARG A 417 -27.06 -26.06 13.31
N ARG A 418 -27.22 -25.15 12.33
CA ARG A 418 -27.59 -25.48 10.93
C ARG A 418 -26.65 -24.77 9.95
N ARG A 419 -26.12 -25.54 9.00
CA ARG A 419 -25.27 -25.09 7.88
C ARG A 419 -26.16 -24.56 6.76
N LEU A 420 -25.88 -23.36 6.26
CA LEU A 420 -26.40 -22.86 4.99
C LEU A 420 -25.23 -22.40 4.10
N ARG A 421 -25.25 -22.91 2.86
CA ARG A 421 -24.27 -22.71 1.79
C ARG A 421 -24.16 -21.21 1.45
N ARG A 422 -22.94 -20.67 1.51
CA ARG A 422 -22.62 -19.30 1.08
C ARG A 422 -22.54 -19.23 -0.45
N ARG A 423 -23.51 -18.57 -1.09
CA ARG A 423 -23.33 -17.95 -2.42
C ARG A 423 -22.35 -16.78 -2.27
N ARG A 424 -21.35 -16.69 -3.16
CA ARG A 424 -20.38 -15.59 -3.22
C ARG A 424 -21.06 -14.33 -3.77
N GLN A 425 -21.52 -13.45 -2.89
CA GLN A 425 -21.87 -12.07 -3.23
C GLN A 425 -20.70 -11.14 -2.90
N ARG A 426 -20.55 -10.09 -3.72
CA ARG A 426 -19.58 -9.00 -3.54
C ARG A 426 -19.69 -8.46 -2.11
N ARG A 427 -18.57 -8.34 -1.40
CA ARG A 427 -18.53 -7.72 -0.06
C ARG A 427 -18.54 -6.20 -0.24
N THR A 428 -19.72 -5.62 -0.24
CA THR A 428 -19.91 -4.20 0.01
C THR A 428 -19.92 -4.02 1.52
N LEU A 429 -19.11 -3.11 2.06
CA LEU A 429 -19.21 -2.71 3.47
C LEU A 429 -20.61 -2.12 3.66
N ALA A 430 -21.47 -2.82 4.40
CA ALA A 430 -22.68 -2.22 4.93
C ALA A 430 -22.22 -1.11 5.88
N VAL A 431 -22.55 0.12 5.50
CA VAL A 431 -22.45 1.38 6.25
C VAL A 431 -21.83 1.21 7.64
N LEU A 432 -20.56 1.59 7.78
CA LEU A 432 -19.94 1.79 9.09
C LEU A 432 -20.91 2.62 9.95
N ARG A 433 -21.12 2.19 11.20
CA ARG A 433 -21.93 2.96 12.18
C ARG A 433 -21.40 4.40 12.28
N PRO A 434 -22.23 5.38 12.68
CA PRO A 434 -21.87 6.80 12.67
C PRO A 434 -20.56 7.15 13.42
N GLY A 435 -20.17 6.39 14.46
CA GLY A 435 -18.95 6.65 15.24
C GLY A 435 -17.64 6.60 14.43
N PRO A 436 -17.30 5.48 13.76
CA PRO A 436 -16.10 5.41 12.91
C PRO A 436 -16.11 6.34 11.69
N ARG A 437 -17.24 6.97 11.31
CA ARG A 437 -17.27 8.04 10.30
C ARG A 437 -16.57 9.31 10.79
N LEU A 438 -16.65 9.62 12.09
CA LEU A 438 -16.14 10.86 12.67
C LEU A 438 -14.64 10.80 13.02
N VAL A 439 -14.08 9.60 13.17
CA VAL A 439 -12.68 9.45 13.63
C VAL A 439 -11.66 9.91 12.59
N HIS A 440 -11.94 9.73 11.30
CA HIS A 440 -11.07 10.28 10.24
C HIS A 440 -11.20 11.82 10.16
N LEU A 441 -12.41 12.35 10.36
CA LEU A 441 -12.69 13.79 10.31
C LEU A 441 -12.14 14.56 11.51
N HIS A 442 -12.11 13.98 12.72
CA HIS A 442 -11.65 14.68 13.92
C HIS A 442 -10.13 14.61 14.14
N LEU A 443 -9.47 13.49 13.85
CA LEU A 443 -8.01 13.36 14.02
C LEU A 443 -7.21 14.28 13.07
N LEU A 444 -7.82 14.74 11.97
CA LEU A 444 -7.15 15.54 10.93
C LEU A 444 -7.56 17.01 10.93
N ARG A 445 -8.68 17.37 11.59
CA ARG A 445 -9.14 18.77 11.73
C ARG A 445 -8.56 19.50 12.94
N THR A 446 -7.90 18.78 13.86
CA THR A 446 -7.32 19.35 15.08
C THR A 446 -5.82 19.13 15.19
N VAL A 447 -5.09 19.10 14.06
CA VAL A 447 -3.62 19.18 14.11
C VAL A 447 -3.25 20.67 14.14
N PRO A 448 -2.97 21.26 15.33
CA PRO A 448 -2.37 22.59 15.37
C PRO A 448 -1.06 22.54 14.57
N ALA A 449 -0.74 23.64 13.87
CA ALA A 449 0.51 23.72 13.15
C ALA A 449 1.67 23.39 14.11
N PRO A 450 2.55 22.44 13.79
CA PRO A 450 3.75 22.19 14.58
C PRO A 450 4.55 23.48 14.72
N ASP A 451 5.22 23.69 15.86
CA ASP A 451 6.03 24.88 16.12
C ASP A 451 6.92 25.23 14.92
N GLY A 452 6.73 26.44 14.38
CA GLY A 452 7.47 26.96 13.22
C GLY A 452 6.81 26.78 11.84
N LEU A 453 5.61 26.18 11.73
CA LEU A 453 4.87 26.06 10.47
C LEU A 453 3.61 26.96 10.44
N ARG A 454 3.27 27.52 9.27
CA ARG A 454 2.09 28.39 9.10
C ARG A 454 0.79 27.60 9.28
N ALA A 455 -0.24 28.26 9.83
CA ALA A 455 -1.59 27.71 9.99
C ALA A 455 -2.17 27.19 8.66
N LEU A 456 -2.91 26.07 8.74
CA LEU A 456 -3.61 25.44 7.63
C LEU A 456 -4.51 26.46 6.90
N ARG A 457 -4.15 26.85 5.68
CA ARG A 457 -5.07 27.55 4.78
C ARG A 457 -5.85 26.51 3.99
N LEU A 458 -7.05 26.18 4.47
CA LEU A 458 -8.05 25.55 3.62
C LEU A 458 -8.47 26.61 2.60
N LEU A 459 -8.14 26.40 1.32
CA LEU A 459 -8.75 27.15 0.23
C LEU A 459 -10.23 26.75 0.21
N HIS A 460 -11.08 27.59 0.79
CA HIS A 460 -12.49 27.61 0.43
C HIS A 460 -12.58 27.99 -1.05
N PRO A 461 -13.44 27.34 -1.86
CA PRO A 461 -13.87 27.93 -3.11
C PRO A 461 -14.53 29.28 -2.75
N GLU A 462 -13.91 30.38 -3.12
CA GLU A 462 -14.54 31.70 -3.03
C GLU A 462 -15.79 31.66 -3.91
N GLU A 463 -16.93 31.98 -3.29
CA GLU A 463 -18.22 32.10 -3.93
C GLU A 463 -18.11 33.17 -5.03
N LEU A 464 -18.37 32.74 -6.27
CA LEU A 464 -18.65 33.64 -7.37
C LEU A 464 -19.86 34.51 -6.98
N GLN A 465 -19.59 35.80 -6.88
CA GLN A 465 -20.52 36.89 -6.63
C GLN A 465 -21.89 36.67 -7.28
N GLN A 466 -22.93 36.62 -6.45
CA GLN A 466 -24.29 36.91 -6.89
C GLN A 466 -24.40 38.43 -7.05
N GLY A 467 -24.60 38.90 -8.29
CA GLY A 467 -24.99 40.27 -8.59
C GLY A 467 -26.39 40.59 -8.01
N PRO A 468 -26.71 41.88 -7.79
CA PRO A 468 -27.89 42.26 -7.05
C PRO A 468 -29.16 42.04 -7.88
N THR A 469 -30.01 41.13 -7.43
CA THR A 469 -31.39 40.99 -7.90
C THR A 469 -32.27 42.10 -7.34
N ALA A 470 -32.80 42.90 -8.27
CA ALA A 470 -34.11 43.55 -8.30
C ALA A 470 -34.83 43.82 -6.96
N GLY A 471 -34.96 45.11 -6.64
CA GLY A 471 -35.83 45.62 -5.60
C GLY A 471 -37.30 45.75 -6.05
N GLY A 472 -38.16 45.63 -5.05
CA GLY A 472 -39.55 46.12 -4.95
C GLY A 472 -39.86 46.16 -3.45
N GLU A 473 -40.63 47.07 -2.86
CA GLU A 473 -41.51 48.15 -3.32
C GLU A 473 -41.51 49.22 -2.21
N GLY A 474 -41.77 50.47 -2.55
CA GLY A 474 -41.94 51.59 -1.61
C GLY A 474 -42.36 52.85 -2.36
N GLU A 475 -43.60 53.27 -2.13
CA GLU A 475 -44.45 54.28 -2.80
C GLU A 475 -43.92 55.75 -2.87
N PRO A 476 -44.60 56.64 -3.64
CA PRO A 476 -44.01 57.78 -4.36
C PRO A 476 -44.16 59.14 -3.66
N PRO A 477 -43.66 60.22 -4.27
CA PRO A 477 -44.42 61.47 -4.26
C PRO A 477 -44.59 62.12 -5.64
N GLU A 478 -45.56 63.03 -5.66
CA GLU A 478 -46.26 63.67 -6.77
C GLU A 478 -45.42 64.66 -7.60
N ASP A 479 -45.71 64.60 -8.91
CA ASP A 479 -45.94 65.69 -9.89
C ASP A 479 -45.30 67.08 -9.71
N ALA A 480 -44.48 67.47 -10.69
CA ALA A 480 -44.52 68.80 -11.30
C ALA A 480 -43.76 68.82 -12.65
N GLY A 481 -44.52 68.68 -13.74
CA GLY A 481 -44.53 69.70 -14.80
C GLY A 481 -43.36 69.85 -15.79
N GLN A 482 -43.71 69.56 -17.05
CA GLN A 482 -43.36 70.28 -18.28
C GLN A 482 -42.43 69.59 -19.29
N HIS A 483 -42.87 69.70 -20.54
CA HIS A 483 -42.61 68.89 -21.71
C HIS A 483 -41.79 69.76 -22.73
N PRO A 484 -41.54 69.31 -23.98
CA PRO A 484 -40.25 68.91 -24.58
C PRO A 484 -39.79 69.95 -25.67
N PRO A 485 -39.18 69.66 -26.86
CA PRO A 485 -38.56 68.44 -27.46
C PRO A 485 -37.27 68.67 -28.33
N HIS A 486 -36.83 67.58 -29.00
CA HIS A 486 -35.97 67.49 -30.21
C HIS A 486 -34.44 67.50 -30.00
N ARG A 487 -33.60 66.72 -30.72
CA ARG A 487 -33.71 66.05 -32.02
C ARG A 487 -32.54 65.05 -32.19
N SER A 488 -32.79 63.99 -32.96
CA SER A 488 -31.84 63.19 -33.78
C SER A 488 -30.87 62.24 -33.09
#